data_AF-A0A9X9BR79-F1
#
_entry.id   AF-A0A9X9BR79-F1
#
_cell.length_a   1.000
_cell.length_b   1.000
_cell.length_c   1.000
_cell.angle_alpha   90.00
_cell.angle_beta   90.00
_cell.angle_gamma   90.00
#
_symmetry.space_group_name_H-M   'P 1'
#
loop_
_entity.id
_entity.type
_entity.pdbx_description
1 polymer ?
#
loop_
_entity_poly.entity_id
_entity_poly.type
_entity_poly.pdbx_seq_one_letter_code
_entity_poly.pdbx_strand_id
1 'polypeptide(L)'
;MSASNLPLNQAVHALYTEHHGWLFGWLRKKLGCPHNAADLSHDTFVRILASRDALGGMREPRAFLTTTARHLIIDRARRRRLEEAYLRELALTVEMMEQCQQSPEQILVTLEALEQIAFVLDGLALNARQAFLLYFLEGLRQSDIASRLGISERMVRKHLMNALMHCNHALDV
;
A
#
# COMPACT_ATOMS: atom_id res chain seq x y z
N MET A 1 -42.65 -4.73 -28.04
CA MET A 1 -42.65 -3.76 -26.91
C MET A 1 -42.12 -2.40 -27.40
N SER A 2 -42.77 -1.73 -28.35
CA SER A 2 -42.02 -0.75 -29.19
C SER A 2 -42.70 0.59 -29.54
N ALA A 3 -43.85 0.94 -28.96
CA ALA A 3 -44.53 2.20 -29.30
C ALA A 3 -44.35 3.34 -28.28
N SER A 4 -44.07 3.05 -27.00
CA SER A 4 -44.06 4.05 -25.92
C SER A 4 -42.71 4.78 -25.71
N ASN A 5 -41.61 4.32 -26.31
CA ASN A 5 -40.28 4.94 -26.16
C ASN A 5 -39.90 5.95 -27.26
N LEU A 6 -40.69 6.04 -28.34
CA LEU A 6 -40.44 6.96 -29.46
C LEU A 6 -40.39 8.45 -29.05
N PRO A 7 -41.33 8.97 -28.23
CA PRO A 7 -41.33 10.38 -27.86
C PRO A 7 -40.15 10.75 -26.94
N LEU A 8 -39.72 9.83 -26.07
CA LEU A 8 -38.56 10.02 -25.21
C LEU A 8 -37.26 10.11 -26.03
N ASN A 9 -37.07 9.20 -26.99
CA ASN A 9 -35.90 9.20 -27.86
C ASN A 9 -35.81 10.47 -28.71
N GLN A 10 -36.94 10.98 -29.21
CA GLN A 10 -36.99 12.24 -29.96
C GLN A 10 -36.67 13.45 -29.06
N ALA A 11 -37.21 13.49 -27.84
CA ALA A 11 -36.92 14.55 -26.89
C ALA A 11 -35.43 14.60 -26.50
N VAL A 12 -34.82 13.42 -26.27
CA VAL A 12 -33.38 13.34 -25.98
C VAL A 12 -32.54 13.72 -27.18
N HIS A 13 -32.92 13.27 -28.39
CA HIS A 13 -32.23 13.65 -29.61
C HIS A 13 -32.24 15.17 -29.79
N ALA A 14 -33.39 15.83 -29.63
CA ALA A 14 -33.50 17.28 -29.69
C ALA A 14 -32.61 17.98 -28.64
N LEU A 15 -32.69 17.54 -27.38
CA LEU A 15 -31.86 18.06 -26.29
C LEU A 15 -30.35 17.93 -26.59
N TYR A 16 -29.94 16.77 -27.11
CA TYR A 16 -28.56 16.48 -27.45
C TYR A 16 -28.08 17.37 -28.61
N THR A 17 -28.80 17.39 -29.73
CA THR A 17 -28.42 18.17 -30.92
C THR A 17 -28.35 19.68 -30.58
N GLU A 18 -29.27 20.18 -29.76
CA GLU A 18 -29.35 21.60 -29.43
C GLU A 18 -28.30 22.05 -28.38
N HIS A 19 -27.92 21.18 -27.44
CA HIS A 19 -27.11 21.60 -26.29
C HIS A 19 -25.75 20.93 -26.16
N HIS A 20 -25.46 19.85 -26.88
CA HIS A 20 -24.18 19.16 -26.80
C HIS A 20 -23.00 20.09 -27.12
N GLY A 21 -23.03 20.81 -28.25
CA GLY A 21 -21.94 21.69 -28.65
C GLY A 21 -21.67 22.82 -27.65
N TRP A 22 -22.75 23.39 -27.10
CA TRP A 22 -22.65 24.41 -26.05
C TRP A 22 -22.06 23.85 -24.75
N LEU A 23 -22.56 22.69 -24.29
CA LEU A 23 -22.08 22.05 -23.06
C LEU A 23 -20.62 21.63 -23.19
N PHE A 24 -20.24 21.04 -24.32
CA PHE A 24 -18.86 20.69 -24.64
C PHE A 24 -17.95 21.92 -24.62
N GLY A 25 -18.36 23.03 -25.24
CA GLY A 25 -17.61 24.28 -25.21
C GLY A 25 -17.44 24.85 -23.79
N TRP A 26 -18.50 24.77 -22.98
CA TRP A 26 -18.45 25.16 -21.57
C TRP A 26 -17.51 24.26 -20.74
N LEU A 27 -17.59 22.94 -20.92
CA LEU A 27 -16.74 21.97 -20.24
C LEU A 27 -15.27 22.10 -20.67
N ARG A 28 -15.00 22.34 -21.96
CA ARG A 28 -13.64 22.55 -22.47
C ARG A 28 -12.99 23.75 -21.81
N LYS A 29 -13.70 24.88 -21.67
CA LYS A 29 -13.21 26.06 -20.95
C LYS A 29 -12.97 25.77 -19.47
N LYS A 30 -13.83 24.95 -18.84
CA LYS A 30 -13.75 24.64 -17.41
C LYS A 30 -12.66 23.63 -17.06
N LEU A 31 -12.41 22.66 -17.93
CA LEU A 31 -11.49 21.54 -17.66
C LEU A 31 -10.11 21.73 -18.31
N GLY A 32 -9.97 22.64 -19.27
CA GLY A 32 -8.73 22.86 -20.01
C GLY A 32 -8.30 21.70 -20.92
N CYS A 33 -9.03 20.58 -20.93
CA CYS A 33 -8.71 19.38 -21.71
C CYS A 33 -9.92 18.99 -22.59
N PRO A 34 -9.76 18.94 -23.92
CA PRO A 34 -10.85 18.61 -24.83
C PRO A 34 -11.33 17.17 -24.67
N HIS A 35 -10.44 16.21 -24.38
CA HIS A 35 -10.81 14.81 -24.15
C HIS A 35 -11.67 14.66 -22.89
N ASN A 36 -11.23 15.22 -21.75
CA ASN A 36 -12.03 15.20 -20.53
C ASN A 36 -13.39 15.90 -20.69
N ALA A 37 -13.44 16.95 -21.52
CA ALA A 37 -14.68 17.64 -21.84
C ALA A 37 -15.62 16.78 -22.70
N ALA A 38 -15.09 16.00 -23.65
CA ALA A 38 -15.88 15.06 -24.43
C ALA A 38 -16.49 13.97 -23.53
N ASP A 39 -15.67 13.36 -22.67
CA ASP A 39 -16.11 12.32 -21.75
C ASP A 39 -17.18 12.83 -20.77
N LEU A 40 -16.97 14.01 -20.18
CA LEU A 40 -17.95 14.58 -19.25
C LEU A 40 -19.23 15.04 -19.95
N SER A 41 -19.13 15.49 -21.21
CA SER A 41 -20.33 15.80 -22.01
C SER A 41 -21.14 14.53 -22.23
N HIS A 42 -20.48 13.46 -22.68
CA HIS A 42 -21.09 12.15 -22.87
C HIS A 42 -21.75 11.63 -21.59
N ASP A 43 -21.01 11.59 -20.47
CA ASP A 43 -21.53 11.11 -19.19
C ASP A 43 -22.72 11.92 -18.69
N THR A 44 -22.72 13.23 -18.94
CA THR A 44 -23.86 14.09 -18.61
C THR A 44 -25.12 13.63 -19.34
N PHE A 45 -25.04 13.39 -20.65
CA PHE A 45 -26.18 12.91 -21.43
C PHE A 45 -26.58 11.47 -21.10
N VAL A 46 -25.61 10.58 -20.81
CA VAL A 46 -25.89 9.22 -20.33
C VAL A 46 -26.68 9.26 -19.01
N ARG A 47 -26.31 10.13 -18.09
CA ARG A 47 -27.02 10.28 -16.80
C ARG A 47 -28.45 10.81 -16.97
N ILE A 48 -28.67 11.68 -17.96
CA ILE A 48 -30.00 12.19 -18.31
C ILE A 48 -30.84 11.09 -18.96
N LEU A 49 -30.27 10.32 -19.88
CA LEU A 49 -30.92 9.17 -20.51
C LEU A 49 -31.37 8.13 -19.48
N ALA A 50 -30.55 7.88 -18.46
CA ALA A 50 -30.90 6.98 -17.37
C ALA A 50 -32.03 7.54 -16.46
N SER A 51 -32.22 8.86 -16.44
CA SER A 51 -33.18 9.57 -15.58
C SER A 51 -34.44 9.93 -16.39
N ARG A 52 -35.33 8.96 -16.59
CA ARG A 52 -36.54 9.13 -17.44
C ARG A 52 -37.42 10.32 -17.06
N ASP A 53 -37.50 10.66 -15.78
CA ASP A 53 -38.31 11.78 -15.28
C ASP A 53 -37.69 13.15 -15.57
N ALA A 54 -36.37 13.22 -15.81
CA ALA A 54 -35.66 14.48 -16.03
C ALA A 54 -36.10 15.18 -17.32
N LEU A 55 -36.61 14.43 -18.31
CA LEU A 55 -36.99 14.94 -19.63
C LEU A 55 -38.43 15.44 -19.69
N GLY A 56 -39.31 14.97 -18.79
CA GLY A 56 -40.74 15.25 -18.82
C GLY A 56 -41.17 16.63 -18.31
N GLY A 57 -40.24 17.45 -17.79
CA GLY A 57 -40.57 18.74 -17.17
C GLY A 57 -39.41 19.75 -17.14
N MET A 58 -38.39 19.57 -17.98
CA MET A 58 -37.19 20.41 -17.97
C MET A 58 -37.47 21.81 -18.54
N ARG A 59 -37.69 22.79 -17.65
CA ARG A 59 -37.91 24.20 -18.04
C ARG A 59 -36.62 24.91 -18.46
N GLU A 60 -35.49 24.56 -17.84
CA GLU A 60 -34.19 25.20 -18.07
C GLU A 60 -33.09 24.17 -18.42
N PRO A 61 -33.00 23.74 -19.70
CA PRO A 61 -32.09 22.69 -20.10
C PRO A 61 -30.62 22.95 -19.78
N ARG A 62 -30.15 24.17 -20.05
CA ARG A 62 -28.76 24.57 -19.81
C ARG A 62 -28.39 24.58 -18.33
N ALA A 63 -29.30 25.03 -17.47
CA ALA A 63 -29.10 25.01 -16.02
C ALA A 63 -29.03 23.57 -15.49
N PHE A 64 -29.91 22.70 -15.98
CA PHE A 64 -29.93 21.29 -15.61
C PHE A 64 -28.66 20.55 -16.05
N LEU A 65 -28.25 20.75 -17.31
CA LEU A 65 -27.03 20.16 -17.88
C LEU A 65 -25.78 20.59 -17.11
N THR A 66 -25.65 21.88 -16.82
CA THR A 66 -24.48 22.39 -16.07
C THR A 66 -24.47 21.94 -14.63
N THR A 67 -25.63 21.80 -13.98
CA THR A 67 -25.73 21.23 -12.63
C THR A 67 -25.29 19.77 -12.62
N THR A 68 -25.81 18.97 -13.55
CA THR A 68 -25.44 17.55 -13.69
C THR A 68 -23.94 17.39 -13.96
N ALA A 69 -23.41 18.16 -14.92
CA ALA A 69 -21.99 18.14 -15.25
C ALA A 69 -21.11 18.60 -14.07
N ARG A 70 -21.54 19.60 -13.28
CA ARG A 70 -20.85 20.03 -12.06
C ARG A 70 -20.77 18.91 -11.03
N HIS A 71 -21.88 18.21 -10.78
CA HIS A 71 -21.88 17.07 -9.85
C HIS A 71 -20.94 15.96 -10.33
N LEU A 72 -20.96 15.62 -11.63
CA LEU A 72 -20.05 14.62 -12.18
C LEU A 72 -18.56 15.02 -12.03
N ILE A 73 -18.23 16.30 -12.20
CA ILE A 73 -16.87 16.82 -11.95
C ILE A 73 -16.47 16.61 -10.48
N ILE A 74 -17.37 16.97 -9.55
CA ILE A 74 -17.11 16.84 -8.10
C ILE A 74 -16.94 15.36 -7.72
N ASP A 75 -17.82 14.49 -8.23
CA ASP A 75 -17.78 13.05 -7.99
C ASP A 75 -16.46 12.45 -8.49
N ARG A 76 -16.04 12.79 -9.71
CA ARG A 76 -14.76 12.35 -10.28
C ARG A 76 -13.57 12.85 -9.45
N ALA A 77 -13.59 14.13 -9.03
CA ALA A 77 -12.51 14.68 -8.20
C ALA A 77 -12.44 14.00 -6.82
N ARG A 78 -13.60 13.69 -6.22
CA ARG A 78 -13.67 12.97 -4.95
C ARG A 78 -13.11 11.55 -5.07
N ARG A 79 -13.46 10.83 -6.14
CA ARG A 79 -12.93 9.48 -6.42
C ARG A 79 -11.42 9.50 -6.65
N ARG A 80 -10.92 10.42 -7.49
CA ARG A 80 -9.48 10.58 -7.75
C ARG A 80 -8.68 10.83 -6.48
N ARG A 81 -9.17 11.72 -5.59
CA ARG A 81 -8.50 11.98 -4.31
C ARG A 81 -8.39 10.73 -3.43
N LEU A 82 -9.42 9.89 -3.42
CA LEU A 82 -9.41 8.63 -2.68
C LEU A 82 -8.41 7.64 -3.30
N GLU A 83 -8.44 7.48 -4.62
CA GLU A 83 -7.51 6.61 -5.36
C GLU A 83 -6.06 7.06 -5.15
N GLU A 84 -5.78 8.35 -5.25
CA GLU A 84 -4.44 8.91 -5.01
C GLU A 84 -3.97 8.77 -3.56
N ALA A 85 -4.89 8.85 -2.58
CA ALA A 85 -4.55 8.58 -1.18
C ALA A 85 -4.20 7.10 -0.97
N TYR A 86 -5.01 6.20 -1.55
CA TYR A 86 -4.78 4.76 -1.49
C TYR A 86 -3.47 4.35 -2.16
N LEU A 87 -3.19 4.86 -3.37
CA LEU A 87 -1.96 4.55 -4.09
C LEU A 87 -0.72 5.06 -3.36
N ARG A 88 -0.81 6.22 -2.68
CA ARG A 88 0.29 6.71 -1.84
C ARG A 88 0.56 5.78 -0.66
N GLU A 89 -0.48 5.33 0.02
CA GLU A 89 -0.33 4.39 1.14
C GLU A 89 0.28 3.05 0.66
N LEU A 90 -0.20 2.54 -0.47
CA LEU A 90 0.33 1.31 -1.06
C LEU A 90 1.82 1.45 -1.41
N ALA A 91 2.23 2.58 -1.99
CA ALA A 91 3.63 2.85 -2.31
C ALA A 91 4.51 2.83 -1.05
N LEU A 92 4.06 3.49 0.04
CA LEU A 92 4.78 3.47 1.32
C LEU A 92 4.91 2.05 1.88
N THR A 93 3.85 1.24 1.81
CA THR A 93 3.93 -0.15 2.27
C THR A 93 4.91 -1.00 1.46
N VAL A 94 4.97 -0.82 0.14
CA VAL A 94 5.93 -1.54 -0.71
C VAL A 94 7.36 -1.14 -0.38
N GLU A 95 7.63 0.16 -0.24
CA GLU A 95 8.97 0.66 0.13
C GLU A 95 9.43 0.10 1.48
N MET A 96 8.54 0.03 2.48
CA MET A 96 8.85 -0.58 3.77
C MET A 96 9.14 -2.08 3.67
N MET A 97 8.39 -2.80 2.83
CA MET A 97 8.60 -4.23 2.62
C MET A 97 9.95 -4.50 1.94
N GLU A 98 10.29 -3.75 0.90
CA GLU A 98 11.56 -3.89 0.18
C GLU A 98 12.78 -3.63 1.08
N GLN A 99 12.69 -2.68 2.01
CA GLN A 99 13.76 -2.41 2.98
C GLN A 99 14.00 -3.56 3.96
N CYS A 100 12.97 -4.34 4.28
CA CYS A 100 13.08 -5.48 5.19
C CYS A 100 13.25 -6.82 4.46
N GLN A 101 13.22 -6.83 3.13
CA GLN A 101 13.26 -8.06 2.36
C GLN A 101 14.71 -8.52 2.17
N GLN A 102 15.13 -9.49 2.99
CA GLN A 102 16.38 -10.20 2.76
C GLN A 102 16.23 -11.12 1.55
N SER A 103 17.25 -11.15 0.67
CA SER A 103 17.23 -12.08 -0.45
C SER A 103 17.34 -13.54 0.06
N PRO A 104 16.83 -14.53 -0.68
CA PRO A 104 16.97 -15.94 -0.30
C PRO A 104 18.43 -16.33 -0.03
N GLU A 105 19.37 -15.78 -0.80
CA GLU A 105 20.81 -15.97 -0.63
C GLU A 105 21.31 -15.35 0.68
N GLN A 106 20.86 -14.15 1.03
CA GLN A 106 21.21 -13.51 2.31
C GLN A 106 20.65 -14.31 3.50
N ILE A 107 19.43 -14.84 3.38
CA ILE A 107 18.82 -15.71 4.38
C ILE A 107 19.66 -16.98 4.53
N LEU A 108 20.03 -17.62 3.42
CA LEU A 108 20.86 -18.83 3.42
C LEU A 108 22.22 -18.58 4.08
N VAL A 109 22.95 -17.53 3.68
CA VAL A 109 24.23 -17.15 4.28
C VAL A 109 24.09 -16.91 5.80
N THR A 110 23.00 -16.29 6.22
CA THR A 110 22.72 -16.06 7.65
C THR A 110 22.46 -17.38 8.38
N LEU A 111 21.69 -18.30 7.79
CA LEU A 111 21.42 -19.62 8.36
C LEU A 111 22.69 -20.48 8.43
N GLU A 112 23.51 -20.50 7.39
CA GLU A 112 24.79 -21.22 7.36
C GLU A 112 25.73 -20.71 8.47
N ALA A 113 25.83 -19.38 8.64
CA ALA A 113 26.61 -18.80 9.73
C ALA A 113 26.09 -19.19 11.11
N LEU A 114 24.76 -19.22 11.30
CA LEU A 114 24.14 -19.66 12.56
C LEU A 114 24.38 -21.15 12.84
N GLU A 115 24.28 -22.01 11.82
CA GLU A 115 24.59 -23.44 11.96
C GLU A 115 26.06 -23.66 12.32
N GLN A 116 26.98 -22.92 11.70
CA GLN A 116 28.40 -23.00 12.01
C GLN A 116 28.66 -22.57 13.46
N ILE A 117 28.06 -21.46 13.92
CA ILE A 117 28.17 -21.03 15.32
C ILE A 117 27.61 -22.10 16.27
N ALA A 118 26.44 -22.66 15.97
CA ALA A 118 25.83 -23.70 16.80
C ALA A 118 26.72 -24.94 16.91
N PHE A 119 27.28 -25.41 15.78
CA PHE A 119 28.21 -26.53 15.75
C PHE A 119 29.47 -26.26 16.60
N VAL A 120 30.03 -25.06 16.52
CA VAL A 120 31.21 -24.68 17.30
C VAL A 120 30.91 -24.58 18.79
N LEU A 121 29.73 -24.08 19.15
CA LEU A 121 29.28 -23.98 20.54
C LEU A 121 29.06 -25.36 21.18
N ASP A 122 28.74 -26.40 20.40
CA ASP A 122 28.62 -27.78 20.91
C ASP A 122 29.95 -28.38 21.37
N GLY A 123 31.08 -27.84 20.92
CA GLY A 123 32.41 -28.20 21.43
C GLY A 123 32.74 -27.64 22.82
N LEU A 124 31.92 -26.72 23.35
CA LEU A 124 32.14 -26.10 24.65
C LEU A 124 31.57 -26.91 25.82
N ALA A 125 32.19 -26.76 26.98
CA ALA A 125 31.61 -27.24 28.23
C ALA A 125 30.24 -26.58 28.50
N LEU A 126 29.30 -27.34 29.08
CA LEU A 126 27.90 -26.94 29.26
C LEU A 126 27.72 -25.52 29.85
N ASN A 127 28.43 -25.21 30.95
CA ASN A 127 28.33 -23.90 31.60
C ASN A 127 28.87 -22.75 30.73
N ALA A 128 29.86 -23.03 29.87
CA ALA A 128 30.39 -22.03 28.95
C ALA A 128 29.41 -21.73 27.82
N ARG A 129 28.79 -22.77 27.25
CA ARG A 129 27.73 -22.64 26.25
C ARG A 129 26.52 -21.90 26.83
N GLN A 130 26.06 -22.27 28.03
CA GLN A 130 24.94 -21.60 28.68
C GLN A 130 25.24 -20.12 29.00
N ALA A 131 26.43 -19.80 29.51
CA ALA A 131 26.81 -18.42 29.74
C ALA A 131 26.79 -17.59 28.44
N PHE A 132 27.26 -18.16 27.34
CA PHE A 132 27.23 -17.51 26.01
C PHE A 132 25.80 -17.21 25.56
N LEU A 133 24.91 -18.21 25.56
CA LEU A 133 23.52 -18.04 25.11
C LEU A 133 22.78 -17.02 26.00
N LEU A 134 22.93 -17.10 27.32
CA LEU A 134 22.30 -16.16 28.25
C LEU A 134 22.75 -14.70 28.03
N TYR A 135 24.02 -14.50 27.67
CA TYR A 135 24.56 -13.17 27.43
C TYR A 135 24.20 -12.63 26.04
N PHE A 136 24.45 -13.40 24.98
CA PHE A 136 24.33 -12.92 23.60
C PHE A 136 22.93 -13.09 22.98
N LEU A 137 22.16 -14.10 23.40
CA LEU A 137 20.79 -14.31 22.91
C LEU A 137 19.74 -13.75 23.86
N GLU A 138 19.86 -14.03 25.17
CA GLU A 138 18.88 -13.55 26.16
C GLU A 138 19.22 -12.15 26.71
N GLY A 139 20.41 -11.60 26.46
CA GLY A 139 20.79 -10.24 26.86
C GLY A 139 20.99 -10.03 28.36
N LEU A 140 21.21 -11.09 29.15
CA LEU A 140 21.40 -10.98 30.60
C LEU A 140 22.74 -10.34 30.97
N ARG A 141 22.78 -9.67 32.14
CA ARG A 141 24.02 -9.17 32.73
C ARG A 141 24.83 -10.31 33.34
N GLN A 142 26.16 -10.15 33.40
CA GLN A 142 27.06 -11.17 33.96
C GLN A 142 26.72 -11.57 35.41
N SER A 143 26.21 -10.63 36.23
CA SER A 143 25.73 -10.86 37.60
C SER A 143 24.53 -11.81 37.66
N ASP A 144 23.59 -11.66 36.73
CA ASP A 144 22.37 -12.46 36.68
C ASP A 144 22.68 -13.87 36.18
N ILE A 145 23.60 -13.98 35.21
CA ILE A 145 24.13 -15.24 34.71
C ILE A 145 24.87 -16.00 35.82
N ALA A 146 25.72 -15.29 36.59
CA ALA A 146 26.45 -15.87 37.72
C ALA A 146 25.50 -16.49 38.74
N SER A 147 24.44 -15.76 39.10
CA SER A 147 23.39 -16.22 40.01
C SER A 147 22.63 -17.43 39.45
N ARG A 148 22.28 -17.41 38.15
CA ARG A 148 21.53 -18.49 37.49
C ARG A 148 22.32 -19.78 37.32
N LEU A 149 23.63 -19.67 37.07
CA LEU A 149 24.53 -20.81 36.89
C LEU A 149 25.21 -21.28 38.19
N GLY A 150 25.01 -20.57 39.31
CA GLY A 150 25.63 -20.92 40.59
C GLY A 150 27.16 -20.77 40.62
N ILE A 151 27.69 -19.81 39.85
CA ILE A 151 29.14 -19.57 39.70
C ILE A 151 29.48 -18.11 39.98
N SER A 152 30.77 -17.78 40.15
CA SER A 152 31.18 -16.37 40.31
C SER A 152 31.13 -15.60 38.99
N GLU A 153 30.89 -14.29 39.05
CA GLU A 153 30.96 -13.41 37.87
C GLU A 153 32.30 -13.49 37.14
N ARG A 154 33.40 -13.71 37.88
CA ARG A 154 34.73 -13.94 37.31
C ARG A 154 34.75 -15.20 36.43
N MET A 155 34.06 -16.25 36.85
CA MET A 155 33.95 -17.49 36.07
C MET A 155 33.04 -17.30 34.85
N VAL A 156 31.94 -16.54 34.96
CA VAL A 156 31.11 -16.16 33.81
C VAL A 156 31.95 -15.43 32.76
N ARG A 157 32.74 -14.43 33.16
CA ARG A 157 33.64 -13.72 32.24
C ARG A 157 34.65 -14.64 31.56
N LYS A 158 35.23 -15.58 32.32
CA LYS A 158 36.15 -16.60 31.78
C LYS A 158 35.43 -17.50 30.76
N HIS A 159 34.22 -17.93 31.06
CA HIS A 159 33.40 -18.73 30.15
C HIS A 159 33.05 -17.99 28.86
N LEU A 160 32.64 -16.73 28.94
CA LEU A 160 32.37 -15.89 27.77
C LEU A 160 33.63 -15.69 26.91
N MET A 161 34.77 -15.39 27.53
CA MET A 161 36.04 -15.23 26.82
C MET A 161 36.43 -16.53 26.10
N ASN A 162 36.33 -17.67 26.78
CA ASN A 162 36.63 -18.98 26.19
C ASN A 162 35.69 -19.30 25.03
N ALA A 163 34.39 -19.02 25.17
CA ALA A 163 33.41 -19.24 24.11
C ALA A 163 33.72 -18.38 22.88
N LEU A 164 34.02 -17.09 23.07
CA LEU A 164 34.38 -16.18 21.97
C LEU A 164 35.67 -16.61 21.26
N MET A 165 36.71 -17.00 22.01
CA MET A 165 37.94 -17.51 21.40
C MET A 165 37.69 -18.81 20.62
N HIS A 166 36.86 -19.70 21.14
CA HIS A 166 36.49 -20.95 20.47
C HIS A 166 35.72 -20.69 19.17
N CYS A 167 34.77 -19.74 19.18
CA CYS A 167 34.07 -19.30 17.97
C CYS A 167 35.02 -18.65 16.96
N ASN A 168 35.91 -17.77 17.39
CA ASN A 168 36.81 -17.07 16.48
C ASN A 168 37.79 -18.03 15.77
N HIS A 169 38.40 -18.96 16.52
CA HIS A 169 39.32 -19.94 15.94
C HIS A 169 38.65 -20.88 14.93
N ALA A 170 37.35 -21.11 15.05
CA ALA A 170 36.61 -21.98 14.13
C ALA A 170 36.05 -21.25 12.89
N LEU A 171 36.08 -19.91 12.89
CA LEU A 171 35.66 -19.06 11.78
C LEU A 171 36.84 -18.55 10.93
N ASP A 172 38.07 -18.57 11.47
CA ASP A 172 39.32 -18.18 10.78
C ASP A 172 39.95 -19.29 9.90
N VAL A 173 39.23 -20.39 9.64
CA VAL A 173 39.64 -21.53 8.80
C VAL A 173 38.73 -21.65 7.59
#